data_AF-A0A7K4HH75-F1
#
_entry.id   AF-A0A7K4HH75-F1
#
_cell.length_a   1.000
_cell.length_b   1.000
_cell.length_c   1.000
_cell.angle_alpha   90.00
_cell.angle_beta   90.00
_cell.angle_gamma   90.00
#
_symmetry.space_group_name_H-M   'P 1'
#
loop_
_entity.id
_entity.type
_entity.pdbx_description
1 polymer ?
#
loop_
_entity_poly.entity_id
_entity_poly.type
_entity_poly.pdbx_seq_one_letter_code
_entity_poly.pdbx_strand_id
1 'polypeptide(L)'
;MGAGKILVIIGAILSILGTYVFGIYGGTGAVWSGIGFALNTFGAGFADPTLIAGAALYAGAMSIEIWMYYIYLIIFLVFLVAGILQFVGVKSRAVGLIFSLFPLGVGIMFILLFYTEILGIISGLFALFFIGPQFADIFPILIDIGSGIGLGAFFLVGGGALGLIGSILPRD
;
A
#
# COMPACT_ATOMS: atom_id res chain seq x y z
N MET A 1 25.41 -14.60 -4.98
CA MET A 1 24.38 -13.55 -5.03
C MET A 1 24.65 -12.60 -3.88
N GLY A 2 25.20 -11.41 -4.15
CA GLY A 2 25.61 -10.49 -3.09
C GLY A 2 24.47 -10.06 -2.18
N ALA A 3 24.81 -9.76 -0.91
CA ALA A 3 23.85 -9.38 0.13
C ALA A 3 22.92 -8.24 -0.30
N GLY A 4 23.42 -7.25 -1.06
CA GLY A 4 22.60 -6.15 -1.57
C GLY A 4 21.45 -6.59 -2.47
N LYS A 5 21.65 -7.60 -3.34
CA LYS A 5 20.58 -8.13 -4.21
C LYS A 5 19.49 -8.83 -3.40
N ILE A 6 19.89 -9.60 -2.38
CA ILE A 6 18.95 -10.31 -1.48
C ILE A 6 18.06 -9.29 -0.76
N LEU A 7 18.65 -8.23 -0.21
CA LEU A 7 17.90 -7.19 0.51
C LEU A 7 16.93 -6.42 -0.37
N VAL A 8 17.29 -6.15 -1.64
CA VAL A 8 16.36 -5.51 -2.60
C VAL A 8 15.17 -6.43 -2.91
N ILE A 9 15.42 -7.73 -3.09
CA ILE A 9 14.34 -8.70 -3.36
C ILE A 9 13.39 -8.80 -2.16
N ILE A 10 13.94 -8.95 -0.94
CA ILE A 10 13.13 -8.99 0.28
C ILE A 10 12.38 -7.66 0.46
N GLY A 11 13.06 -6.53 0.21
CA GLY A 11 12.47 -5.20 0.26
C GLY A 11 11.24 -5.06 -0.63
N ALA A 12 11.37 -5.42 -1.91
CA ALA A 12 10.28 -5.38 -2.88
C ALA A 12 9.12 -6.32 -2.52
N ILE A 13 9.43 -7.54 -2.03
CA ILE A 13 8.40 -8.47 -1.55
C ILE A 13 7.63 -7.85 -0.38
N LEU A 14 8.32 -7.33 0.62
CA LEU A 14 7.67 -6.71 1.78
C LEU A 14 6.84 -5.48 1.38
N SER A 15 7.32 -4.64 0.48
CA SER A 15 6.56 -3.48 0.00
C SER A 15 5.29 -3.90 -0.74
N ILE A 16 5.33 -4.94 -1.58
CA ILE A 16 4.14 -5.48 -2.24
C ILE A 16 3.20 -6.08 -1.19
N LEU A 17 3.69 -6.93 -0.29
CA LEU A 17 2.86 -7.54 0.75
C LEU A 17 2.21 -6.47 1.63
N GLY A 18 2.94 -5.42 2.02
CA GLY A 18 2.45 -4.34 2.86
C GLY A 18 1.42 -3.44 2.18
N THR A 19 1.47 -3.32 0.85
CA THR A 19 0.50 -2.52 0.09
C THR A 19 -0.74 -3.36 -0.30
N TYR A 20 -0.55 -4.63 -0.67
CA TYR A 20 -1.55 -5.43 -1.38
C TYR A 20 -2.15 -6.56 -0.56
N VAL A 21 -1.43 -7.12 0.42
CA VAL A 21 -1.87 -8.30 1.17
C VAL A 21 -2.29 -7.94 2.58
N PHE A 22 -1.51 -7.10 3.25
CA PHE A 22 -1.73 -6.73 4.64
C PHE A 22 -2.38 -5.36 4.78
N GLY A 23 -3.29 -5.27 5.74
CA GLY A 23 -3.86 -4.01 6.20
C GLY A 23 -2.78 -3.05 6.70
N ILE A 24 -2.79 -1.79 6.27
CA ILE A 24 -1.88 -0.75 6.82
C ILE A 24 -2.42 -0.20 8.15
N TYR A 25 -3.75 -0.20 8.34
CA TYR A 25 -4.45 0.08 9.61
C TYR A 25 -5.84 -0.57 9.57
N GLY A 26 -6.63 -0.42 10.64
CA GLY A 26 -8.01 -0.88 10.66
C GLY A 26 -8.82 -0.37 11.85
N GLY A 27 -10.14 -0.48 11.74
CA GLY A 27 -11.12 -0.16 12.78
C GLY A 27 -12.28 -1.16 12.75
N THR A 28 -13.26 -1.03 13.66
CA THR A 28 -14.42 -1.94 13.73
C THR A 28 -15.12 -2.07 12.38
N GLY A 29 -14.89 -3.20 11.70
CA GLY A 29 -15.48 -3.56 10.39
C GLY A 29 -14.73 -3.03 9.15
N ALA A 30 -13.54 -2.44 9.29
CA ALA A 30 -12.82 -1.84 8.17
C ALA A 30 -11.31 -2.12 8.20
N VAL A 31 -10.79 -2.72 7.12
CA VAL A 31 -9.38 -3.11 6.93
C VAL A 31 -8.97 -2.81 5.50
N TRP A 32 -7.75 -2.30 5.37
CA TRP A 32 -7.28 -1.57 4.20
C TRP A 32 -6.17 -2.29 3.45
N SER A 33 -6.47 -2.95 2.33
CA SER A 33 -5.41 -3.25 1.35
C SER A 33 -5.83 -3.06 -0.10
N GLY A 34 -4.79 -2.99 -0.91
CA GLY A 34 -4.84 -2.69 -2.33
C GLY A 34 -5.48 -3.64 -3.28
N ILE A 35 -5.41 -4.93 -3.02
CA ILE A 35 -5.96 -5.90 -3.96
C ILE A 35 -7.49 -5.83 -3.90
N GLY A 36 -8.07 -5.81 -2.70
CA GLY A 36 -9.52 -5.67 -2.53
C GLY A 36 -10.02 -4.37 -3.16
N PHE A 37 -9.32 -3.26 -2.91
CA PHE A 37 -9.68 -1.96 -3.47
C PHE A 37 -9.64 -1.93 -5.02
N ALA A 38 -8.59 -2.47 -5.64
CA ALA A 38 -8.51 -2.55 -7.10
C ALA A 38 -9.61 -3.47 -7.68
N LEU A 39 -9.82 -4.65 -7.11
CA LEU A 39 -10.82 -5.61 -7.59
C LEU A 39 -12.25 -5.08 -7.49
N ASN A 40 -12.57 -4.36 -6.41
CA ASN A 40 -13.85 -3.71 -6.19
C ASN A 40 -14.11 -2.55 -7.17
N THR A 41 -13.04 -1.88 -7.58
CA THR A 41 -13.13 -0.81 -8.58
C THR A 41 -13.37 -1.38 -9.98
N PHE A 42 -12.69 -2.49 -10.32
CA PHE A 42 -12.75 -3.13 -11.64
C PHE A 42 -13.92 -4.09 -11.83
N GLY A 43 -14.73 -4.37 -10.80
CA GLY A 43 -15.94 -5.14 -10.99
C GLY A 43 -16.78 -5.29 -9.73
N ALA A 44 -18.09 -5.24 -9.92
CA ALA A 44 -19.05 -5.95 -9.08
C ALA A 44 -18.96 -7.49 -9.31
N GLY A 45 -17.73 -8.03 -9.45
CA GLY A 45 -17.45 -9.41 -9.89
C GLY A 45 -17.62 -9.65 -11.40
N PHE A 46 -17.56 -10.93 -11.81
CA PHE A 46 -17.77 -11.43 -13.18
C PHE A 46 -19.20 -11.23 -13.74
N ALA A 47 -20.08 -10.55 -12.99
CA ALA A 47 -21.50 -10.43 -13.30
C ALA A 47 -21.88 -9.16 -14.09
N ASP A 48 -20.98 -8.17 -14.17
CA ASP A 48 -21.25 -6.90 -14.86
C ASP A 48 -20.06 -6.50 -15.76
N PRO A 49 -20.28 -6.34 -17.09
CA PRO A 49 -19.21 -6.12 -18.07
C PRO A 49 -18.66 -4.68 -18.09
N THR A 50 -19.13 -3.79 -17.23
CA THR A 50 -18.61 -2.41 -17.17
C THR A 50 -17.47 -2.32 -16.17
N LEU A 51 -16.25 -2.09 -16.67
CA LEU A 51 -14.95 -2.02 -15.95
C LEU A 51 -14.89 -1.02 -14.76
N ILE A 52 -15.97 -0.32 -14.45
CA ILE A 52 -16.01 0.88 -13.61
C ILE A 52 -17.28 0.95 -12.72
N ALA A 53 -18.30 0.11 -12.91
CA ALA A 53 -19.56 0.21 -12.17
C ALA A 53 -19.44 -0.02 -10.66
N GLY A 54 -18.41 -0.75 -10.23
CA GLY A 54 -18.10 -0.91 -8.81
C GLY A 54 -17.90 0.44 -8.13
N ALA A 55 -17.08 1.33 -8.71
CA ALA A 55 -16.68 2.59 -8.10
C ALA A 55 -17.86 3.44 -7.57
N ALA A 56 -18.99 3.47 -8.27
CA ALA A 56 -20.17 4.22 -7.84
C ALA A 56 -20.80 3.65 -6.54
N LEU A 57 -20.86 2.32 -6.42
CA LEU A 57 -21.37 1.63 -5.23
C LEU A 57 -20.49 1.91 -4.01
N TYR A 58 -19.16 1.79 -4.17
CA TYR A 58 -18.21 1.98 -3.06
C TYR A 58 -18.06 3.44 -2.67
N ALA A 59 -18.04 4.36 -3.64
CA ALA A 59 -18.02 5.79 -3.37
C ALA A 59 -19.27 6.21 -2.58
N GLY A 60 -20.45 5.68 -2.95
CA GLY A 60 -21.70 5.87 -2.20
C GLY A 60 -21.64 5.34 -0.77
N ALA A 61 -21.12 4.11 -0.57
CA ALA A 61 -20.95 3.54 0.77
C ALA A 61 -19.98 4.33 1.66
N MET A 62 -18.98 4.96 1.05
CA MET A 62 -17.97 5.80 1.72
C MET A 62 -18.40 7.25 1.88
N SER A 63 -19.56 7.66 1.34
CA SER A 63 -20.01 9.06 1.30
C SER A 63 -18.98 10.01 0.66
N ILE A 64 -18.27 9.54 -0.37
CA ILE A 64 -17.33 10.34 -1.15
C ILE A 64 -17.78 10.45 -2.60
N GLU A 65 -17.26 11.46 -3.29
CA GLU A 65 -17.50 11.62 -4.73
C GLU A 65 -16.78 10.53 -5.54
N ILE A 66 -17.42 10.05 -6.62
CA ILE A 66 -16.90 8.97 -7.46
C ILE A 66 -15.52 9.32 -8.06
N TRP A 67 -15.30 10.59 -8.41
CA TRP A 67 -14.01 11.02 -8.96
C TRP A 67 -12.86 10.92 -7.93
N MET A 68 -13.14 11.11 -6.63
CA MET A 68 -12.16 10.92 -5.56
C MET A 68 -11.76 9.45 -5.45
N TYR A 69 -12.74 8.54 -5.61
CA TYR A 69 -12.49 7.10 -5.61
C TYR A 69 -11.53 6.67 -6.74
N TYR A 70 -11.62 7.27 -7.94
CA TYR A 70 -10.64 7.00 -9.01
C TYR A 70 -9.24 7.53 -8.72
N ILE A 71 -9.12 8.68 -8.08
CA ILE A 71 -7.82 9.21 -7.65
C ILE A 71 -7.14 8.21 -6.70
N TYR A 72 -7.92 7.64 -5.78
CA TYR A 72 -7.43 6.63 -4.86
C TYR A 72 -6.95 5.38 -5.62
N LEU A 73 -7.69 4.92 -6.64
CA LEU A 73 -7.27 3.80 -7.51
C LEU A 73 -5.93 4.07 -8.18
N ILE A 74 -5.75 5.27 -8.75
CA ILE A 74 -4.51 5.66 -9.43
C ILE A 74 -3.34 5.65 -8.45
N ILE A 75 -3.51 6.27 -7.27
CA ILE A 75 -2.50 6.25 -6.21
C ILE A 75 -2.15 4.81 -5.83
N PHE A 76 -3.16 3.95 -5.73
CA PHE A 76 -2.97 2.54 -5.44
C PHE A 76 -2.15 1.84 -6.53
N LEU A 77 -2.45 2.05 -7.80
CA LEU A 77 -1.69 1.45 -8.91
C LEU A 77 -0.24 1.96 -8.95
N VAL A 78 0.00 3.21 -8.59
CA VAL A 78 1.36 3.77 -8.47
C VAL A 78 2.17 3.02 -7.41
N PHE A 79 1.58 2.65 -6.28
CA PHE A 79 2.28 1.83 -5.28
C PHE A 79 2.62 0.42 -5.79
N LEU A 80 1.77 -0.17 -6.63
CA LEU A 80 2.01 -1.51 -7.22
C LEU A 80 3.23 -1.43 -8.11
N VAL A 81 3.19 -0.44 -9.00
CA VAL A 81 4.26 -0.16 -9.93
C VAL A 81 5.54 0.15 -9.17
N ALA A 82 5.49 0.90 -8.07
CA ALA A 82 6.66 1.17 -7.24
C ALA A 82 7.25 -0.12 -6.64
N GLY A 83 6.44 -1.00 -6.06
CA GLY A 83 6.91 -2.30 -5.53
C GLY A 83 7.50 -3.20 -6.62
N ILE A 84 6.90 -3.23 -7.82
CA ILE A 84 7.41 -3.98 -8.96
C ILE A 84 8.74 -3.37 -9.47
N LEU A 85 8.82 -2.05 -9.61
CA LEU A 85 10.03 -1.36 -10.04
C LEU A 85 11.16 -1.48 -9.02
N GLN A 86 10.84 -1.67 -7.74
CA GLN A 86 11.82 -2.01 -6.72
C GLN A 86 12.55 -3.34 -7.02
N PHE A 87 11.90 -4.34 -7.64
CA PHE A 87 12.59 -5.54 -8.14
C PHE A 87 13.55 -5.27 -9.30
N VAL A 88 13.20 -4.33 -10.19
CA VAL A 88 14.14 -3.85 -11.23
C VAL A 88 15.38 -3.23 -10.58
N GLY A 89 15.23 -2.76 -9.34
CA GLY A 89 16.30 -2.41 -8.43
C GLY A 89 17.43 -3.44 -8.34
N VAL A 90 17.19 -4.74 -8.52
CA VAL A 90 18.24 -5.78 -8.52
C VAL A 90 19.27 -5.53 -9.63
N LYS A 91 18.81 -5.06 -10.80
CA LYS A 91 19.67 -4.74 -11.96
C LYS A 91 20.16 -3.30 -11.94
N SER A 92 19.34 -2.34 -11.50
CA SER A 92 19.68 -0.91 -11.47
C SER A 92 19.62 -0.34 -10.06
N ARG A 93 20.76 0.14 -9.53
CA ARG A 93 20.83 0.74 -8.19
C ARG A 93 19.94 1.97 -8.05
N ALA A 94 19.95 2.84 -9.07
CA ALA A 94 19.17 4.08 -9.05
C ALA A 94 17.67 3.80 -8.97
N VAL A 95 17.18 2.82 -9.73
CA VAL A 95 15.77 2.39 -9.72
C VAL A 95 15.43 1.82 -8.34
N GLY A 96 16.28 0.94 -7.79
CA GLY A 96 16.08 0.38 -6.46
C GLY A 96 16.00 1.47 -5.38
N LEU A 97 16.84 2.49 -5.44
CA LEU A 97 16.84 3.60 -4.48
C LEU A 97 15.56 4.42 -4.59
N ILE A 98 15.23 4.92 -5.79
CA ILE A 98 14.08 5.79 -6.01
C ILE A 98 12.78 5.10 -5.61
N PHE A 99 12.57 3.86 -6.05
CA PHE A 99 11.33 3.15 -5.80
C PHE A 99 11.23 2.55 -4.39
N SER A 100 12.33 2.46 -3.65
CA SER A 100 12.29 2.12 -2.21
C SER A 100 11.88 3.30 -1.33
N LEU A 101 12.06 4.55 -1.79
CA LEU A 101 11.65 5.74 -1.04
C LEU A 101 10.13 5.88 -0.92
N PHE A 102 9.38 5.43 -1.93
CA PHE A 102 7.91 5.48 -1.92
C PHE A 102 7.28 4.65 -0.79
N PRO A 103 7.50 3.32 -0.70
CA PRO A 103 6.94 2.52 0.39
C PRO A 103 7.51 2.93 1.75
N LEU A 104 8.79 3.34 1.81
CA LEU A 104 9.38 3.86 3.05
C LEU A 104 8.66 5.12 3.54
N GLY A 105 8.47 6.10 2.65
CA GLY A 105 7.81 7.36 2.97
C GLY A 105 6.38 7.15 3.43
N VAL A 106 5.61 6.31 2.73
CA VAL A 106 4.23 6.01 3.11
C VAL A 106 4.15 5.24 4.42
N GLY A 107 4.98 4.22 4.62
CA GLY A 107 5.03 3.50 5.87
C GLY A 107 5.36 4.41 7.06
N ILE A 108 6.36 5.30 6.91
CA ILE A 108 6.73 6.27 7.94
C ILE A 108 5.59 7.26 8.19
N MET A 109 4.99 7.82 7.15
CA MET A 109 3.85 8.74 7.29
C MET A 109 2.69 8.09 8.04
N PHE A 110 2.43 6.81 7.79
CA PHE A 110 1.43 6.05 8.53
C PHE A 110 1.78 5.88 10.00
N ILE A 111 3.02 5.49 10.32
CA ILE A 111 3.45 5.37 11.71
C ILE A 111 3.33 6.73 12.42
N LEU A 112 3.78 7.81 11.77
CA LEU A 112 3.68 9.16 12.32
C LEU A 112 2.24 9.61 12.55
N LEU A 113 1.29 9.21 11.69
CA LEU A 113 -0.13 9.52 11.85
C LEU A 113 -0.72 8.97 13.15
N PHE A 114 -0.32 7.75 13.54
CA PHE A 114 -0.87 7.08 14.72
C PHE A 114 -0.16 7.45 16.02
N TYR A 115 1.12 7.83 15.95
CA TYR A 115 1.92 8.12 17.15
C TYR A 115 2.24 9.60 17.37
N THR A 116 1.93 10.48 16.42
CA THR A 116 2.26 11.91 16.50
C THR A 116 1.16 12.80 15.92
N GLU A 117 1.06 14.02 16.41
CA GLU A 117 0.18 15.06 15.84
C GLU A 117 0.89 15.92 14.77
N ILE A 118 2.12 15.58 14.39
CA ILE A 118 2.97 16.39 13.48
C ILE A 118 2.29 16.63 12.13
N LEU A 119 1.47 15.67 11.67
CA LEU A 119 0.76 15.77 10.39
C LEU A 119 -0.48 16.68 10.46
N GLY A 120 -0.92 17.12 11.65
CA GLY A 120 -2.03 18.04 11.84
C GLY A 120 -3.29 17.61 11.08
N ILE A 121 -4.00 18.56 10.44
CA ILE A 121 -5.21 18.28 9.65
C ILE A 121 -4.95 17.46 8.37
N ILE A 122 -3.71 17.46 7.88
CA ILE A 122 -3.31 16.69 6.69
C ILE A 122 -3.36 15.19 7.01
N SER A 123 -3.23 14.81 8.28
CA SER A 123 -3.39 13.42 8.74
C SER A 123 -4.75 12.84 8.35
N GLY A 124 -5.86 13.59 8.51
CA GLY A 124 -7.19 13.11 8.17
C GLY A 124 -7.37 12.85 6.67
N LEU A 125 -6.85 13.76 5.83
CA LEU A 125 -6.82 13.55 4.37
C LEU A 125 -5.93 12.37 3.98
N PHE A 126 -4.77 12.24 4.64
CA PHE A 126 -3.85 11.15 4.39
C PHE A 126 -4.45 9.80 4.75
N ALA A 127 -5.09 9.69 5.92
CA ALA A 127 -5.81 8.51 6.35
C ALA A 127 -6.95 8.19 5.39
N LEU A 128 -7.74 9.18 4.96
CA LEU A 128 -8.86 8.99 4.02
C LEU A 128 -8.48 8.30 2.71
N PHE A 129 -7.26 8.49 2.20
CA PHE A 129 -6.77 7.80 0.98
C PHE A 129 -6.75 6.28 1.12
N PHE A 130 -6.83 5.79 2.34
CA PHE A 130 -6.74 4.38 2.63
C PHE A 130 -7.98 3.90 3.41
N ILE A 131 -9.05 4.72 3.57
CA ILE A 131 -10.38 4.39 4.18
C ILE A 131 -11.35 3.76 3.11
N GLY A 132 -12.54 3.19 3.46
CA GLY A 132 -13.39 2.21 2.72
C GLY A 132 -13.90 0.91 3.45
N PRO A 133 -14.34 -0.16 2.78
CA PRO A 133 -14.74 -1.42 3.47
C PRO A 133 -13.80 -2.62 3.22
N GLN A 134 -13.75 -3.57 4.17
CA GLN A 134 -13.31 -4.95 3.92
C GLN A 134 -14.30 -5.60 2.96
N PHE A 135 -13.89 -5.96 1.76
CA PHE A 135 -14.77 -6.76 0.91
C PHE A 135 -14.59 -8.24 1.16
N ALA A 136 -15.63 -8.79 1.79
CA ALA A 136 -16.09 -10.16 1.65
C ALA A 136 -15.20 -11.27 2.21
N ASP A 137 -14.47 -11.07 3.31
CA ASP A 137 -13.66 -12.11 3.99
C ASP A 137 -12.64 -12.86 3.09
N ILE A 138 -12.42 -12.39 1.85
CA ILE A 138 -11.68 -13.14 0.83
C ILE A 138 -10.29 -12.56 0.55
N PHE A 139 -10.00 -11.29 0.89
CA PHE A 139 -8.66 -10.66 1.00
C PHE A 139 -8.84 -9.12 1.06
N PRO A 140 -8.43 -8.40 2.13
CA PRO A 140 -7.11 -8.49 2.78
C PRO A 140 -7.07 -8.79 4.29
N ILE A 141 -5.88 -9.15 4.77
CA ILE A 141 -5.64 -9.57 6.15
C ILE A 141 -5.16 -8.38 6.99
N LEU A 142 -5.98 -7.92 7.94
CA LEU A 142 -5.46 -7.09 9.04
C LEU A 142 -4.85 -8.01 10.07
N ILE A 143 -3.57 -7.80 10.32
CA ILE A 143 -2.95 -8.26 11.56
C ILE A 143 -2.65 -7.01 12.35
N ASP A 144 -3.51 -6.68 13.30
CA ASP A 144 -3.26 -5.60 14.26
C ASP A 144 -2.18 -6.08 15.22
N ILE A 145 -1.13 -5.30 15.37
CA ILE A 145 -0.02 -5.61 16.26
C ILE A 145 -0.08 -4.82 17.58
N GLY A 146 -1.28 -4.35 17.96
CA GLY A 146 -1.58 -3.80 19.28
C GLY A 146 -1.62 -2.27 19.36
N SER A 147 -1.92 -1.58 18.25
CA SER A 147 -1.90 -0.11 18.20
C SER A 147 -2.89 0.52 17.21
N GLY A 148 -3.77 -0.27 16.59
CA GLY A 148 -4.62 0.19 15.48
C GLY A 148 -3.88 0.30 14.14
N ILE A 149 -2.56 0.11 14.15
CA ILE A 149 -1.72 -0.01 12.95
C ILE A 149 -1.63 -1.48 12.54
N GLY A 150 -1.91 -1.75 11.27
CA GLY A 150 -1.81 -3.09 10.71
C GLY A 150 -0.37 -3.42 10.30
N LEU A 151 -0.07 -4.72 10.27
CA LEU A 151 1.23 -5.26 9.84
C LEU A 151 1.71 -4.71 8.49
N GLY A 152 0.79 -4.29 7.62
CA GLY A 152 1.11 -3.69 6.32
C GLY A 152 1.98 -2.44 6.43
N ALA A 153 1.75 -1.57 7.43
CA ALA A 153 2.57 -0.38 7.65
C ALA A 153 4.03 -0.74 7.95
N PHE A 154 4.24 -1.77 8.77
CA PHE A 154 5.57 -2.26 9.12
C PHE A 154 6.27 -2.93 7.94
N PHE A 155 5.52 -3.62 7.09
CA PHE A 155 6.03 -4.19 5.85
C PHE A 155 6.41 -3.11 4.83
N LEU A 156 5.70 -2.00 4.78
CA LEU A 156 6.09 -0.85 3.96
C LEU A 156 7.40 -0.22 4.44
N VAL A 157 7.53 0.02 5.75
CA VAL A 157 8.76 0.58 6.33
C VAL A 157 9.94 -0.38 6.16
N GLY A 158 9.76 -1.65 6.54
CA GLY A 158 10.78 -2.67 6.39
C GLY A 158 11.16 -2.89 4.92
N GLY A 159 10.16 -2.96 4.04
CA GLY A 159 10.36 -3.13 2.61
C GLY A 159 11.14 -1.98 1.97
N GLY A 160 10.76 -0.75 2.29
CA GLY A 160 11.46 0.44 1.83
C GLY A 160 12.88 0.56 2.41
N ALA A 161 13.07 0.29 3.70
CA ALA A 161 14.38 0.35 4.34
C ALA A 161 15.35 -0.72 3.78
N LEU A 162 14.92 -1.98 3.67
CA LEU A 162 15.74 -3.06 3.12
C LEU A 162 16.05 -2.83 1.64
N GLY A 163 15.08 -2.34 0.86
CA GLY A 163 15.31 -1.97 -0.53
C GLY A 163 16.33 -0.85 -0.71
N LEU A 164 16.30 0.16 0.18
CA LEU A 164 17.25 1.27 0.17
C LEU A 164 18.66 0.80 0.56
N ILE A 165 18.79 0.06 1.67
CA ILE A 165 20.06 -0.51 2.12
C ILE A 165 20.64 -1.44 1.05
N GLY A 166 19.82 -2.34 0.49
CA GLY A 166 20.23 -3.24 -0.58
C GLY A 166 20.61 -2.55 -1.89
N SER A 167 20.14 -1.32 -2.09
CA SER A 167 20.52 -0.50 -3.24
C SER A 167 21.87 0.19 -3.11
N ILE A 168 22.36 0.35 -1.89
CA ILE A 168 23.66 0.96 -1.58
C ILE A 168 24.75 -0.10 -1.45
N LEU A 169 24.43 -1.26 -0.86
CA LEU A 169 25.41 -2.32 -0.58
C LEU A 169 26.00 -2.97 -1.84
N PRO A 170 27.21 -3.56 -1.74
CA PRO A 170 27.79 -4.40 -2.78
C PRO A 170 26.85 -5.54 -3.19
N ARG A 171 26.83 -5.84 -4.49
CA ARG A 171 25.86 -6.76 -5.13
C ARG A 171 26.50 -7.95 -5.83
N ASP A 172 27.82 -7.97 -5.86
CA ASP A 172 28.62 -9.02 -6.50
C ASP A 172 28.82 -10.18 -5.51
#